data_AF-A0A6N9TV70-F1
#
_entry.id   AF-A0A6N9TV70-F1
#
_cell.length_a   1.000
_cell.length_b   1.000
_cell.length_c   1.000
_cell.angle_alpha   90.00
_cell.angle_beta   90.00
_cell.angle_gamma   90.00
#
_symmetry.space_group_name_H-M   'P 1'
#
loop_
_entity.id
_entity.type
_entity.pdbx_description
1 polymer ?
#
loop_
_entity_poly.entity_id
_entity_poly.type
_entity_poly.pdbx_seq_one_letter_code
_entity_poly.pdbx_strand_id
1 'polypeptide(L)'
;MSTSPTTQFVRLRVDLVLEITDAEALTGTALEHLAADRTAAATPGGIPDTSAAETAEGHFSGERTHTEEAVREDAAEAIASLIDPFDLVGEVPGIELAQASWAGETIEYDPEAEDWTVGDDEDDAYYGIEDNETDDEEAVDVTDR
;
A
#
# COMPACT_ATOMS: atom_id res chain seq x y z
N MET A 1 36.24 8.57 -5.04
CA MET A 1 34.98 8.42 -5.77
C MET A 1 33.89 8.22 -4.75
N SER A 2 32.97 9.16 -4.62
CA SER A 2 31.79 8.97 -3.77
C SER A 2 30.75 8.26 -4.61
N THR A 3 30.54 6.97 -4.36
CA THR A 3 29.36 6.27 -4.86
C THR A 3 28.16 6.94 -4.22
N SER A 4 27.37 7.67 -5.01
CA SER A 4 26.09 8.19 -4.55
C SER A 4 25.26 7.00 -4.02
N PRO A 5 24.61 7.12 -2.86
CA PRO A 5 23.75 6.05 -2.37
C PRO A 5 22.72 5.75 -3.46
N THR A 6 22.74 4.54 -4.00
CA THR A 6 21.69 4.06 -4.89
C THR A 6 20.45 3.85 -4.04
N THR A 7 19.41 4.64 -4.30
CA THR A 7 18.11 4.48 -3.64
C THR A 7 17.61 3.04 -3.86
N GLN A 8 17.37 2.33 -2.77
CA GLN A 8 16.81 0.98 -2.78
C GLN A 8 15.30 1.11 -2.58
N PHE A 9 14.51 0.55 -3.51
CA PHE A 9 13.05 0.54 -3.41
C PHE A 9 12.57 -0.88 -3.16
N VAL A 10 11.67 -1.06 -2.20
CA VAL A 10 11.03 -2.34 -1.89
C VAL A 10 9.53 -2.16 -2.07
N ARG A 11 8.88 -3.10 -2.76
CA ARG A 11 7.41 -3.13 -2.88
C ARG A 11 6.87 -4.14 -1.87
N LEU A 12 6.18 -3.64 -0.85
CA LEU A 12 5.45 -4.46 0.12
C LEU A 12 4.00 -4.67 -0.38
N ARG A 13 3.48 -5.90 -0.25
CA ARG A 13 2.04 -6.19 -0.39
C ARG A 13 1.48 -6.54 0.98
N VAL A 14 0.30 -6.00 1.30
CA VAL A 14 -0.33 -6.14 2.61
C VAL A 14 -1.81 -6.41 2.38
N ASP A 15 -2.33 -7.46 3.00
CA ASP A 15 -3.74 -7.85 2.99
C ASP A 15 -4.29 -7.69 4.42
N LEU A 16 -5.35 -6.89 4.57
CA LEU A 16 -5.96 -6.56 5.88
C LEU A 16 -7.39 -7.05 5.91
N VAL A 17 -7.73 -7.76 6.99
CA VAL A 17 -9.09 -8.25 7.25
C VAL A 17 -9.54 -7.69 8.59
N LEU A 18 -10.65 -6.95 8.58
CA LEU A 18 -11.16 -6.27 9.76
C LEU A 18 -12.61 -6.70 10.03
N GLU A 19 -12.90 -7.02 11.29
CA GLU A 19 -14.27 -7.18 11.77
C GLU A 19 -14.86 -5.80 12.09
N ILE A 20 -16.00 -5.47 11.49
CA ILE A 20 -16.75 -4.25 11.84
C ILE A 20 -17.63 -4.57 13.04
N THR A 21 -17.22 -4.10 14.22
CA THR A 21 -17.96 -4.30 15.47
C THR A 21 -19.07 -3.27 15.68
N ASP A 22 -18.95 -2.08 15.11
CA ASP A 22 -19.94 -1.00 15.16
C ASP A 22 -19.88 -0.15 13.87
N ALA A 23 -20.80 -0.40 12.95
CA ALA A 23 -20.81 0.26 11.64
C ALA A 23 -21.20 1.75 11.72
N GLU A 24 -22.12 2.11 12.61
CA GLU A 24 -22.58 3.50 12.75
C GLU A 24 -21.47 4.41 13.31
N ALA A 25 -20.74 3.94 14.33
CA ALA A 25 -19.59 4.65 14.86
C ALA A 25 -18.46 4.79 13.84
N LEU A 26 -18.22 3.75 13.03
CA LEU A 26 -17.23 3.76 11.95
C LEU A 26 -17.56 4.84 10.91
N THR A 27 -18.77 4.81 10.35
CA THR A 27 -19.21 5.81 9.36
C THR A 27 -19.20 7.23 9.96
N GLY A 28 -19.65 7.40 11.21
CA GLY A 28 -19.61 8.67 11.91
C GLY A 28 -18.19 9.25 11.99
N THR A 29 -17.23 8.42 12.43
CA THR A 29 -15.83 8.80 12.55
C THR A 29 -15.21 9.15 11.19
N ALA A 30 -15.51 8.38 10.14
CA ALA A 30 -15.03 8.65 8.78
C ALA A 30 -15.53 9.98 8.22
N LEU A 31 -16.81 10.32 8.46
CA LEU A 31 -17.36 11.62 8.06
C LEU A 31 -16.74 12.79 8.84
N GLU A 32 -16.49 12.62 10.14
CA GLU A 32 -15.77 13.62 10.95
C GLU A 32 -14.34 13.84 10.44
N HIS A 33 -13.65 12.76 10.07
CA HIS A 33 -12.31 12.81 9.50
C HIS A 33 -12.26 13.61 8.19
N LEU A 34 -13.15 13.29 7.23
CA LEU A 34 -13.25 14.02 5.96
C LEU A 34 -13.58 15.52 6.16
N ALA A 35 -14.36 15.85 7.19
CA ALA A 35 -14.65 17.24 7.55
C ALA A 35 -13.44 17.95 8.18
N ALA A 36 -12.65 17.25 9.00
CA ALA A 36 -11.42 17.77 9.59
C ALA A 36 -10.35 18.04 8.51
N ASP A 37 -10.19 17.13 7.55
CA ASP A 37 -9.25 17.26 6.44
C ASP A 37 -9.56 18.49 5.57
N ARG A 38 -10.84 18.72 5.26
CA ARG A 38 -11.31 19.96 4.59
C ARG A 38 -10.86 21.22 5.32
N THR A 39 -10.88 21.18 6.65
CA THR A 39 -10.51 22.33 7.49
C THR A 39 -8.99 22.54 7.52
N ALA A 40 -8.21 21.45 7.49
CA ALA A 40 -6.75 21.52 7.39
C ALA A 40 -6.28 22.03 6.02
N ALA A 41 -6.91 21.57 4.94
CA ALA A 41 -6.65 22.05 3.57
C ALA A 41 -7.01 23.54 3.40
N ALA A 42 -8.00 24.04 4.14
CA ALA A 42 -8.37 25.45 4.21
C ALA A 42 -7.41 26.24 5.13
N THR A 43 -6.12 26.30 4.80
CA THR A 43 -5.15 27.12 5.55
C THR A 43 -5.58 28.60 5.53
N PRO A 44 -5.76 29.27 6.68
CA PRO A 44 -6.05 30.70 6.71
C PRO A 44 -4.79 31.48 6.32
N GLY A 45 -4.77 32.05 5.11
CA GLY A 45 -3.70 32.93 4.63
C GLY A 45 -2.96 32.47 3.37
N GLY A 46 -3.26 31.30 2.81
CA GLY A 46 -2.83 30.95 1.46
C GLY A 46 -3.58 31.82 0.44
N ILE A 47 -2.87 32.61 -0.37
CA ILE A 47 -3.50 33.30 -1.51
C ILE A 47 -4.03 32.18 -2.41
N PRO A 48 -5.36 32.04 -2.62
CA PRO A 48 -5.85 31.11 -3.62
C PRO A 48 -5.30 31.58 -4.96
N ASP A 49 -4.58 30.71 -5.67
CA ASP A 49 -4.20 31.00 -7.04
C ASP A 49 -5.50 31.13 -7.84
N THR A 50 -5.93 32.36 -8.09
CA THR A 50 -7.23 32.66 -8.69
C THR A 50 -7.33 32.18 -10.14
N SER A 51 -6.23 31.68 -10.73
CA SER A 51 -6.23 31.04 -12.04
C SER A 51 -6.59 29.55 -11.99
N ALA A 52 -6.53 28.91 -10.82
CA ALA A 52 -7.04 27.54 -10.59
C ALA A 52 -8.51 27.53 -10.12
N ALA A 53 -9.01 28.65 -9.58
CA ALA A 53 -10.37 28.74 -9.04
C ALA A 53 -11.45 28.60 -10.12
N GLU A 54 -11.25 29.12 -11.35
CA GLU A 54 -12.31 29.08 -12.37
C GLU A 54 -12.60 27.68 -12.96
N THR A 55 -11.71 26.71 -12.76
CA THR A 55 -11.87 25.33 -13.26
C THR A 55 -11.99 24.26 -12.17
N ALA A 56 -11.61 24.54 -10.92
CA ALA A 56 -11.65 23.56 -9.83
C ALA A 56 -12.99 23.51 -9.07
N GLU A 57 -13.78 24.59 -9.05
CA GLU A 57 -14.96 24.71 -8.16
C GLU A 57 -16.07 23.68 -8.47
N GLY A 58 -16.08 23.12 -9.69
CA GLY A 58 -17.04 22.10 -10.11
C GLY A 58 -16.56 20.65 -9.96
N HIS A 59 -15.25 20.39 -10.03
CA HIS A 59 -14.68 19.04 -9.95
C HIS A 59 -14.39 18.66 -8.49
N PHE A 60 -13.66 19.52 -7.76
CA PHE A 60 -13.30 19.33 -6.35
C PHE A 60 -14.49 19.27 -5.40
N SER A 61 -15.63 19.86 -5.77
CA SER A 61 -16.85 19.79 -4.96
C SER A 61 -17.64 18.50 -5.19
N GLY A 62 -17.67 18.01 -6.43
CA GLY A 62 -18.37 16.78 -6.79
C GLY A 62 -17.66 15.53 -6.28
N GLU A 63 -16.33 15.49 -6.34
CA GLU A 63 -15.53 14.40 -5.79
C GLU A 63 -15.69 14.29 -4.26
N ARG A 64 -15.73 15.42 -3.54
CA ARG A 64 -15.98 15.43 -2.08
C ARG A 64 -17.34 14.87 -1.71
N THR A 65 -18.41 15.31 -2.38
CA THR A 65 -19.75 14.76 -2.13
C THR A 65 -19.84 13.29 -2.46
N HIS A 66 -19.09 12.85 -3.48
CA HIS A 66 -19.04 11.45 -3.88
C HIS A 66 -18.31 10.59 -2.83
N THR A 67 -17.18 11.05 -2.28
CA THR A 67 -16.48 10.35 -1.19
C THR A 67 -17.34 10.26 0.06
N GLU A 68 -18.01 11.35 0.46
CA GLU A 68 -18.89 11.34 1.63
C GLU A 68 -20.11 10.41 1.43
N GLU A 69 -20.62 10.28 0.20
CA GLU A 69 -21.70 9.33 -0.14
C GLU A 69 -21.18 7.89 -0.09
N ALA A 70 -20.03 7.62 -0.70
CA ALA A 70 -19.39 6.31 -0.69
C ALA A 70 -19.12 5.78 0.73
N VAL A 71 -18.60 6.63 1.63
CA VAL A 71 -18.37 6.29 3.05
C VAL A 71 -19.67 5.98 3.82
N ARG A 72 -20.81 6.57 3.42
CA ARG A 72 -22.11 6.28 4.03
C ARG A 72 -22.71 4.97 3.55
N GLU A 73 -22.39 4.59 2.32
CA GLU A 73 -22.95 3.40 1.66
C GLU A 73 -22.08 2.16 1.86
N ASP A 74 -20.76 2.33 2.02
CA ASP A 74 -19.80 1.26 2.09
C ASP A 74 -18.81 1.43 3.27
N ALA A 75 -18.73 0.41 4.11
CA ALA A 75 -17.84 0.41 5.27
C ALA A 75 -16.36 0.24 4.88
N ALA A 76 -16.06 -0.39 3.75
CA ALA A 76 -14.70 -0.47 3.22
C ALA A 76 -14.18 0.92 2.82
N GLU A 77 -15.05 1.75 2.22
CA GLU A 77 -14.73 3.16 1.91
C GLU A 77 -14.53 3.99 3.19
N ALA A 78 -15.35 3.75 4.22
CA ALA A 78 -15.17 4.39 5.53
C ALA A 78 -13.80 4.06 6.14
N ILE A 79 -13.36 2.80 6.08
CA ILE A 79 -12.04 2.36 6.56
C ILE A 79 -10.92 2.98 5.73
N ALA A 80 -11.03 2.93 4.40
CA ALA A 80 -10.03 3.50 3.49
C ALA A 80 -9.83 5.01 3.70
N SER A 81 -10.88 5.71 4.15
CA SER A 81 -10.81 7.15 4.49
C SER A 81 -10.19 7.44 5.86
N LEU A 82 -10.13 6.46 6.76
CA LEU A 82 -9.65 6.62 8.13
C LEU A 82 -8.21 6.20 8.34
N ILE A 83 -7.72 5.25 7.54
CA ILE A 83 -6.36 4.74 7.67
C ILE A 83 -5.45 5.54 6.75
N ASP A 84 -4.40 6.14 7.29
CA ASP A 84 -3.30 6.73 6.52
C ASP A 84 -2.19 5.67 6.33
N PRO A 85 -1.74 5.37 5.10
CA PRO A 85 -0.76 4.31 4.88
C PRO A 85 0.64 4.74 5.32
N PHE A 86 0.91 6.05 5.40
CA PHE A 86 2.14 6.60 5.95
C PHE A 86 2.20 6.37 7.45
N ASP A 87 1.10 6.50 8.18
CA ASP A 87 1.07 6.19 9.62
C ASP A 87 1.31 4.69 9.89
N LEU A 88 0.87 3.79 9.00
CA LEU A 88 1.09 2.35 9.16
C LEU A 88 2.56 1.94 9.11
N VAL A 89 3.37 2.60 8.28
CA VAL A 89 4.78 2.24 8.07
C VAL A 89 5.76 3.28 8.62
N GLY A 90 5.29 4.46 9.00
CA GLY A 90 6.10 5.61 9.38
C GLY A 90 6.88 5.44 10.68
N GLU A 91 6.48 4.50 11.54
CA GLU A 91 7.22 4.17 12.76
C GLU A 91 8.45 3.27 12.52
N VAL A 92 8.58 2.68 11.32
CA VAL A 92 9.68 1.78 11.00
C VAL A 92 10.96 2.59 10.72
N PRO A 93 12.05 2.37 11.46
CA PRO A 93 13.26 3.16 11.30
C PRO A 93 13.95 2.90 9.95
N GLY A 94 14.33 3.97 9.26
CA GLY A 94 15.14 3.90 8.03
C GLY A 94 14.34 3.66 6.75
N ILE A 95 13.01 3.78 6.80
CA ILE A 95 12.16 3.77 5.60
C ILE A 95 11.41 5.09 5.44
N GLU A 96 11.19 5.47 4.19
CA GLU A 96 10.33 6.58 3.80
C GLU A 96 9.35 6.02 2.77
N LEU A 97 8.05 6.16 3.01
CA LEU A 97 7.04 5.65 2.09
C LEU A 97 7.02 6.50 0.82
N ALA A 98 7.36 5.90 -0.32
CA ALA A 98 7.40 6.61 -1.60
C ALA A 98 6.03 6.68 -2.29
N GLN A 99 5.19 5.65 -2.12
CA GLN A 99 3.89 5.53 -2.75
C GLN A 99 3.04 4.51 -1.97
N ALA A 100 1.75 4.81 -1.80
CA ALA A 100 0.75 3.85 -1.35
C ALA A 100 -0.41 3.81 -2.36
N SER A 101 -0.99 2.63 -2.53
CA SER A 101 -2.20 2.41 -3.30
C SER A 101 -2.98 1.29 -2.62
N TRP A 102 -4.28 1.47 -2.49
CA TRP A 102 -5.20 0.53 -1.88
C TRP A 102 -6.59 0.72 -2.48
N ALA A 103 -7.33 -0.38 -2.54
CA ALA A 103 -8.73 -0.44 -2.94
C ALA A 103 -9.49 -1.18 -1.82
N GLY A 104 -10.66 -0.69 -1.44
CA GLY A 104 -11.52 -1.33 -0.44
C GLY A 104 -12.50 -2.31 -1.09
N GLU A 105 -12.76 -3.43 -0.42
CA GLU A 105 -13.85 -4.37 -0.75
C GLU A 105 -14.45 -4.93 0.56
N THR A 106 -15.76 -5.20 0.56
CA THR A 106 -16.42 -5.95 1.63
C THR A 106 -16.39 -7.44 1.33
N ILE A 107 -15.87 -8.22 2.27
CA ILE A 107 -15.64 -9.67 2.12
C ILE A 107 -16.26 -10.43 3.30
N GLU A 108 -16.71 -11.66 3.05
CA GLU A 108 -17.17 -12.58 4.09
C GLU A 108 -15.94 -13.28 4.72
N TYR A 109 -15.72 -13.10 6.02
CA TYR A 109 -14.61 -13.73 6.70
C TYR A 109 -14.79 -15.26 6.78
N ASP A 110 -13.93 -16.00 6.09
CA ASP A 110 -13.85 -17.46 6.14
C ASP A 110 -12.43 -17.90 6.53
N PRO A 111 -12.19 -18.32 7.78
CA PRO A 111 -10.87 -18.69 8.26
C PRO A 111 -10.36 -20.05 7.74
N GLU A 112 -11.22 -20.84 7.08
CA GLU A 112 -10.86 -22.15 6.52
C GLU A 112 -10.59 -22.09 5.00
N ALA A 113 -10.88 -20.96 4.36
CA ALA A 113 -10.66 -20.78 2.93
C ALA A 113 -9.17 -20.53 2.59
N GLU A 114 -8.69 -21.26 1.59
CA GLU A 114 -7.27 -21.30 1.16
C GLU A 114 -6.74 -19.91 0.75
N ASP A 115 -7.60 -19.05 0.20
CA ASP A 115 -7.30 -17.67 -0.24
C ASP A 115 -6.84 -16.74 0.90
N TRP A 116 -7.18 -17.06 2.15
CA TRP A 116 -6.87 -16.25 3.34
C TRP A 116 -5.57 -16.66 4.04
N THR A 117 -4.98 -17.79 3.65
CA THR A 117 -3.78 -18.33 4.30
C THR A 117 -2.53 -17.63 3.76
N VAL A 118 -2.18 -16.49 4.36
CA VAL A 118 -0.91 -15.80 4.08
C VAL A 118 0.25 -16.73 4.48
N GLY A 119 0.80 -17.46 3.50
CA GLY A 119 1.97 -18.31 3.64
C GLY A 119 1.82 -19.79 3.27
N ASP A 120 0.66 -20.23 2.76
CA ASP A 120 0.52 -21.58 2.16
C ASP A 120 0.54 -21.50 0.62
N ASP A 121 1.45 -20.70 0.07
CA ASP A 121 1.91 -20.97 -1.29
C ASP A 121 2.69 -22.30 -1.21
N GLU A 122 2.04 -23.43 -1.50
CA GLU A 122 2.68 -24.75 -1.68
C GLU A 122 3.72 -24.79 -2.83
N ASP A 123 4.08 -23.64 -3.39
CA ASP A 123 5.08 -23.44 -4.43
C ASP A 123 6.42 -22.90 -3.88
N ASP A 124 6.87 -23.40 -2.72
CA ASP A 124 8.32 -23.60 -2.50
C ASP A 124 8.79 -24.76 -3.39
N ALA A 125 8.68 -24.57 -4.70
CA ALA A 125 9.38 -25.37 -5.69
C ALA A 125 10.87 -25.08 -5.51
N TYR A 126 11.44 -25.78 -4.52
CA TYR A 126 12.85 -26.03 -4.29
C TYR A 126 13.58 -25.92 -5.63
N TYR A 127 14.35 -24.86 -5.82
CA TYR A 127 15.32 -24.78 -6.89
C TYR A 127 16.21 -26.00 -6.75
N GLY A 128 15.94 -27.03 -7.54
CA GLY A 128 16.89 -28.08 -7.86
C GLY A 128 18.08 -27.37 -8.47
N ILE A 129 19.04 -27.03 -7.64
CA ILE A 129 20.41 -26.84 -8.08
C ILE A 129 20.81 -28.22 -8.55
N GLU A 130 20.52 -28.50 -9.83
CA GLU A 130 21.08 -29.65 -10.51
C GLU A 130 22.60 -29.48 -10.37
N ASP A 131 23.21 -30.45 -9.69
CA ASP A 131 24.63 -30.54 -9.47
C ASP A 131 25.37 -30.15 -10.75
N ASN A 132 26.09 -29.02 -10.69
CA ASN A 132 27.08 -28.68 -11.69
C ASN A 132 28.23 -29.70 -11.54
N GLU A 133 28.06 -30.87 -12.16
CA GLU A 133 29.12 -31.83 -12.42
C GLU A 133 30.11 -31.20 -13.41
N THR A 134 30.93 -30.25 -12.96
CA THR A 134 32.20 -29.99 -13.62
C THR A 134 33.14 -31.13 -13.25
N ASP A 135 33.02 -32.21 -14.00
CA ASP A 135 34.06 -33.23 -14.19
C ASP A 135 35.26 -32.53 -14.84
N ASP A 136 36.10 -31.89 -14.02
CA ASP A 136 37.41 -31.37 -14.41
C ASP A 136 38.46 -32.36 -13.90
N GLU A 137 38.61 -33.47 -14.64
CA GLU A 137 39.61 -34.51 -14.36
C GLU A 137 40.25 -34.98 -15.69
N GLU A 138 41.10 -34.16 -16.32
CA GLU A 138 42.31 -34.73 -16.93
C GLU A 138 43.45 -33.71 -17.06
N ALA A 139 44.28 -33.67 -16.04
CA ALA A 139 45.65 -33.19 -16.14
C ALA A 139 46.43 -34.10 -17.11
N VAL A 140 46.51 -33.73 -18.38
CA VAL A 140 47.47 -34.31 -19.31
C VAL A 140 48.88 -33.77 -19.02
N ASP A 141 49.62 -34.63 -18.33
CA ASP A 141 51.06 -34.67 -18.12
C ASP A 141 51.87 -34.21 -19.35
N VAL A 142 52.52 -33.05 -19.25
CA VAL A 142 53.60 -32.64 -20.17
C VAL A 142 54.91 -33.03 -19.50
N THR A 143 55.33 -34.28 -19.70
CA THR A 143 56.72 -34.68 -19.45
C THR A 143 57.63 -34.14 -20.54
N ASP A 144 58.51 -33.23 -20.12
CA ASP A 144 59.88 -32.98 -20.59
C ASP A 144 60.49 -34.02 -21.56
N ARG A 145 60.79 -33.61 -22.81
CA ARG A 145 62.10 -33.77 -23.48
C ARG A 145 62.15 -33.15 -24.89
#